data_AF-A0A7H0HF67-F1
#
_entry.id   AF-A0A7H0HF67-F1
#
_cell.length_a   1.000
_cell.length_b   1.000
_cell.length_c   1.000
_cell.angle_alpha   90.00
_cell.angle_beta   90.00
_cell.angle_gamma   90.00
#
_symmetry.space_group_name_H-M   'P 1'
#
loop_
_entity.id
_entity.type
_entity.pdbx_description
1 polymer ?
#
loop_
_entity_poly.entity_id
_entity_poly.type
_entity_poly.pdbx_seq_one_letter_code
_entity_poly.pdbx_strand_id
1 'polypeptide(L)'
;MRPRQSPVAQSLEPRRYYINVGVFADASNAQKAQQQLQRAGLPLVVQTVGTNKGDRIRVRAGPFHQAEDADAAAQRVRAQGLEAVVFQHR
;
A
#
# COMPACT_ATOMS: atom_id res chain seq x y z
N MET A 1 -12.87 24.68 -18.77
CA MET A 1 -13.03 24.00 -17.47
C MET A 1 -11.78 23.17 -17.20
N ARG A 2 -10.99 23.50 -16.18
CA ARG A 2 -9.81 22.69 -15.81
C ARG A 2 -10.33 21.49 -15.02
N PRO A 3 -10.03 20.23 -15.38
CA PRO A 3 -10.34 19.12 -14.50
C PRO A 3 -9.59 19.38 -13.20
N ARG A 4 -10.33 19.51 -12.10
CA ARG A 4 -9.76 19.45 -10.76
C ARG A 4 -9.15 18.06 -10.68
N GLN A 5 -7.82 18.00 -10.76
CA GLN A 5 -7.08 16.81 -10.36
C GLN A 5 -7.51 16.51 -8.94
N SER A 6 -8.39 15.53 -8.80
CA SER A 6 -8.72 14.89 -7.54
C SER A 6 -7.39 14.53 -6.88
N PRO A 7 -7.23 14.74 -5.57
CA PRO A 7 -6.03 14.27 -4.89
C PRO A 7 -5.87 12.80 -5.26
N VAL A 8 -4.65 12.37 -5.58
CA VAL A 8 -4.30 11.03 -6.05
C VAL A 8 -4.49 10.01 -4.91
N ALA A 9 -5.69 9.95 -4.34
CA ALA A 9 -6.21 8.75 -3.73
C ALA A 9 -6.51 7.84 -4.91
N GLN A 10 -5.51 7.05 -5.32
CA GLN A 10 -5.64 6.00 -6.32
C GLN A 10 -6.92 5.23 -5.99
N SER A 11 -7.96 5.45 -6.80
CA SER A 11 -9.22 4.75 -6.72
C SER A 11 -8.88 3.28 -6.87
N LEU A 12 -8.99 2.53 -5.77
CA LEU A 12 -8.64 1.12 -5.77
C LEU A 12 -9.55 0.44 -6.78
N GLU A 13 -8.99 -0.14 -7.85
CA GLU A 13 -9.85 -0.82 -8.83
C GLU A 13 -10.62 -1.96 -8.15
N PRO A 14 -11.95 -2.03 -8.34
CA PRO A 14 -12.73 -3.16 -7.84
C PRO A 14 -12.23 -4.46 -8.49
N ARG A 15 -12.29 -5.56 -7.73
CA ARG A 15 -11.74 -6.89 -8.07
C ARG A 15 -10.20 -6.99 -8.12
N ARG A 16 -9.43 -5.97 -7.74
CA ARG A 16 -7.97 -6.09 -7.63
C ARG A 16 -7.54 -6.54 -6.23
N TYR A 17 -6.39 -7.21 -6.18
CA TYR A 17 -5.75 -7.63 -4.95
C TYR A 17 -4.79 -6.55 -4.47
N TYR A 18 -4.79 -6.34 -3.17
CA TYR A 18 -3.88 -5.42 -2.50
C TYR A 18 -3.29 -6.11 -1.29
N ILE A 19 -2.17 -5.60 -0.83
CA ILE A 19 -1.45 -6.12 0.33
C ILE A 19 -1.38 -4.98 1.33
N ASN A 20 -2.01 -5.12 2.49
CA ASN A 20 -1.78 -4.18 3.58
C ASN A 20 -0.42 -4.49 4.19
N VAL A 21 0.50 -3.53 4.09
CA VAL A 21 1.86 -3.68 4.62
C VAL A 21 1.98 -3.11 6.03
N GLY A 22 1.16 -2.10 6.34
CA GLY A 22 1.05 -1.56 7.68
C GLY A 22 0.45 -0.17 7.70
N VAL A 23 0.15 0.30 8.90
CA VAL A 23 -0.26 1.69 9.15
C VAL A 23 0.73 2.30 10.13
N PHE A 24 1.41 3.36 9.68
CA PHE A 24 2.45 4.04 10.42
C PHE A 24 1.92 5.39 10.90
N ALA A 25 2.24 5.78 12.13
CA ALA A 25 1.99 7.16 12.60
C ALA A 25 3.09 8.12 12.07
N ASP A 26 4.30 7.61 11.86
CA ASP A 26 5.46 8.38 11.41
C ASP A 26 5.76 8.21 9.91
N ALA A 27 6.06 9.33 9.25
CA ALA A 27 6.52 9.36 7.86
C ALA A 27 7.85 8.61 7.66
N SER A 28 8.77 8.66 8.62
CA SER A 28 10.05 7.95 8.54
C SER A 28 9.87 6.43 8.51
N ASN A 29 8.94 5.89 9.32
CA ASN A 29 8.63 4.45 9.32
C ASN A 29 7.92 4.04 8.03
N ALA A 30 6.99 4.87 7.54
CA ALA A 30 6.35 4.65 6.26
C ALA A 30 7.36 4.65 5.10
N GLN A 31 8.32 5.57 5.08
CA GLN A 31 9.39 5.61 4.07
C GLN A 31 10.26 4.35 4.09
N LYS A 32 10.61 3.82 5.27
CA LYS A 32 11.35 2.54 5.36
C LYS A 32 10.56 1.38 4.76
N ALA A 33 9.25 1.32 5.01
CA ALA A 33 8.39 0.31 4.39
C ALA A 33 8.30 0.52 2.87
N GLN A 34 8.13 1.76 2.41
CA GLN A 34 8.13 2.09 0.99
C GLN A 34 9.42 1.67 0.29
N GLN A 35 10.58 1.96 0.89
CA GLN A 35 11.86 1.59 0.30
C GLN A 35 12.02 0.08 0.18
N GLN A 36 11.59 -0.69 1.18
CA GLN A 36 11.61 -2.16 1.10
C GLN A 36 10.71 -2.68 -0.02
N LEU A 37 9.51 -2.11 -0.18
CA LEU A 37 8.58 -2.45 -1.25
C LEU A 37 9.13 -2.08 -2.64
N GLN A 38 9.73 -0.89 -2.77
CA GLN A 38 10.40 -0.47 -4.01
C GLN A 38 11.58 -1.38 -4.35
N ARG A 39 12.39 -1.77 -3.36
CA ARG A 39 13.52 -2.71 -3.54
C ARG A 39 13.06 -4.09 -3.98
N ALA A 40 11.87 -4.51 -3.55
CA ALA A 40 11.23 -5.73 -4.01
C ALA A 40 10.65 -5.60 -5.44
N GLY A 41 10.69 -4.40 -6.05
CA GLY A 41 10.12 -4.13 -7.37
C GLY A 41 8.59 -4.17 -7.39
N LEU A 42 7.95 -4.02 -6.24
CA LEU A 42 6.51 -4.18 -6.09
C LEU A 42 5.79 -2.83 -6.20
N PRO A 43 4.63 -2.77 -6.89
CA PRO A 43 3.80 -1.58 -6.89
C PRO A 43 3.32 -1.33 -5.46
N LEU A 44 3.46 -0.09 -5.00
CA LEU A 44 3.07 0.31 -3.66
C LEU A 44 2.19 1.54 -3.71
N VAL A 45 1.22 1.57 -2.80
CA VAL A 45 0.26 2.65 -2.62
C VAL A 45 0.41 3.14 -1.20
N VAL A 46 0.74 4.42 -1.05
CA VAL A 46 0.72 5.08 0.25
C VAL A 46 -0.50 5.97 0.34
N GLN A 47 -1.27 5.76 1.40
CA GLN A 47 -2.45 6.54 1.68
C GLN A 47 -2.31 7.21 3.03
N THR A 48 -2.13 8.53 3.00
CA THR A 48 -2.19 9.36 4.20
C THR A 48 -3.66 9.56 4.58
N VAL A 49 -3.99 9.15 5.79
CA VAL A 49 -5.32 9.27 6.39
C VAL A 49 -5.19 10.20 7.58
N GLY A 50 -5.62 11.44 7.41
CA GLY A 50 -5.77 12.38 8.52
C GLY A 50 -6.88 11.89 9.45
N THR A 51 -6.57 11.74 10.74
CA THR A 51 -7.57 11.39 11.77
C THR A 51 -7.61 12.48 12.85
N ASN A 52 -8.71 12.54 13.62
CA ASN A 52 -8.82 13.48 14.77
C ASN A 52 -7.73 13.30 15.84
N LYS A 53 -6.96 12.19 15.80
CA LYS A 53 -5.84 11.90 16.70
C LYS A 53 -4.47 12.08 16.04
N GLY A 54 -4.40 12.62 14.82
CA GLY A 54 -3.19 12.81 14.03
C GLY A 54 -3.22 12.08 12.69
N ASP A 55 -2.25 12.41 11.82
CA ASP A 55 -2.08 11.78 10.52
C ASP A 55 -1.57 10.34 10.65
N ARG A 56 -2.14 9.43 9.86
CA ARG A 56 -1.70 8.04 9.74
C ARG A 56 -1.37 7.71 8.31
N ILE A 57 -0.25 7.06 8.09
CA ILE A 57 0.23 6.69 6.76
C ILE A 57 0.02 5.19 6.58
N ARG A 58 -0.95 4.82 5.77
CA ARG A 58 -1.22 3.43 5.42
C ARG A 58 -0.40 3.08 4.19
N VAL A 59 0.51 2.13 4.32
CA VAL A 59 1.32 1.62 3.21
C VAL A 59 0.69 0.30 2.76
N ARG A 60 0.45 0.20 1.46
CA ARG A 60 -0.09 -0.98 0.80
C ARG A 60 0.76 -1.32 -0.42
N ALA A 61 0.73 -2.58 -0.83
CA ALA A 61 1.26 -3.03 -2.12
C ALA A 61 0.11 -3.40 -3.06
N GLY A 62 0.25 -3.15 -4.35
CA GLY A 62 -0.76 -3.39 -5.40
C GLY A 62 -0.97 -2.17 -6.30
N PRO A 63 -1.89 -2.24 -7.28
CA PRO A 63 -2.85 -3.30 -7.54
C PRO A 63 -2.22 -4.56 -8.16
N PHE A 64 -2.60 -5.73 -7.64
CA PHE A 64 -2.28 -7.03 -8.23
C PHE A 64 -3.50 -7.61 -8.94
N HIS A 65 -3.26 -8.30 -10.05
CA HIS A 65 -4.34 -8.87 -10.85
C HIS A 65 -4.87 -10.18 -10.25
N GLN A 66 -3.98 -10.98 -9.65
CA GLN A 66 -4.27 -12.30 -9.08
C GLN A 66 -3.83 -12.39 -7.61
N ALA A 67 -4.48 -13.28 -6.85
CA ALA A 67 -4.12 -13.55 -5.46
C ALA A 67 -2.70 -14.13 -5.34
N GLU A 68 -2.28 -14.98 -6.27
CA GLU A 68 -0.94 -15.58 -6.30
C GLU A 68 0.18 -14.54 -6.45
N ASP A 69 -0.03 -13.54 -7.32
CA ASP A 69 0.93 -12.45 -7.53
C ASP A 69 1.06 -11.59 -6.26
N ALA A 70 -0.08 -11.32 -5.60
CA ALA A 70 -0.12 -10.66 -4.32
C ALA A 70 0.49 -11.51 -3.19
N ASP A 71 0.32 -12.82 -3.17
CA ASP A 71 0.92 -13.69 -2.15
C ASP A 71 2.44 -13.78 -2.33
N ALA A 72 2.93 -13.96 -3.56
CA ALA A 72 4.36 -13.96 -3.86
C ALA A 72 5.02 -12.64 -3.43
N ALA A 73 4.35 -11.52 -3.74
CA ALA A 73 4.75 -10.20 -3.26
C ALA A 73 4.70 -10.10 -1.72
N ALA A 74 3.65 -10.61 -1.08
CA ALA A 74 3.50 -10.60 0.37
C ALA A 74 4.58 -11.44 1.05
N GLN A 75 4.96 -12.60 0.50
CA GLN A 75 6.06 -13.41 1.02
C GLN A 75 7.40 -12.68 0.94
N ARG A 76 7.67 -11.97 -0.16
CA ARG A 76 8.87 -11.12 -0.27
C ARG A 76 8.87 -10.02 0.79
N VAL A 77 7.74 -9.36 1.01
CA VAL A 77 7.60 -8.31 2.03
C VAL A 77 7.78 -8.87 3.44
N ARG A 78 7.18 -10.05 3.74
CA ARG A 78 7.37 -10.77 5.01
C ARG A 78 8.81 -11.19 5.23
N ALA A 79 9.52 -11.61 4.18
CA ALA A 79 10.94 -11.95 4.25
C ALA A 79 11.84 -10.74 4.56
N GLN A 80 11.34 -9.51 4.39
CA GLN A 80 12.01 -8.29 4.84
C GLN A 80 11.62 -7.88 6.28
N GLY A 81 10.77 -8.65 6.96
CA GLY A 81 10.30 -8.36 8.32
C GLY A 81 9.14 -7.37 8.39
N LEU A 82 8.46 -7.13 7.28
CA LEU A 82 7.26 -6.29 7.22
C LEU A 82 5.99 -7.15 7.29
N GLU A 83 4.91 -6.57 7.83
CA GLU A 83 3.59 -7.18 7.74
C GLU A 83 3.14 -7.17 6.28
N ALA A 84 2.48 -8.22 5.81
CA ALA A 84 1.94 -8.27 4.45
C ALA A 84 0.66 -9.09 4.47
N VAL A 85 -0.48 -8.41 4.48
CA VAL A 85 -1.80 -9.05 4.51
C VAL A 85 -2.48 -8.84 3.17
N VAL A 86 -2.55 -9.91 2.37
CA VAL A 86 -3.27 -9.91 1.09
C VAL A 86 -4.76 -9.78 1.35
N PHE A 87 -5.43 -8.88 0.63
CA PHE A 87 -6.87 -8.73 0.65
C PHE A 87 -7.39 -8.36 -0.73
N GLN A 88 -8.59 -8.82 -1.06
CA GLN A 88 -9.28 -8.44 -2.28
C GLN A 88 -10.06 -7.15 -2.04
N HIS A 89 -9.87 -6.15 -2.90
CA HIS A 89 -10.74 -4.98 -2.93
C HIS A 89 -12.02 -5.35 -3.69
N ARG A 90 -13.14 -5.42 -2.97
CA ARG A 90 -14.46 -5.81 -3.48
C ARG A 90 -15.44 -4.66 -3.46
#